data_AF-A0A2E4YDE9-F1
#
_entry.id   AF-A0A2E4YDE9-F1
#
_cell.length_a   1.000
_cell.length_b   1.000
_cell.length_c   1.000
_cell.angle_alpha   90.00
_cell.angle_beta   90.00
_cell.angle_gamma   90.00
#
_symmetry.space_group_name_H-M   'P 1'
#
loop_
_entity.id
_entity.type
_entity.pdbx_description
1 polymer ?
#
loop_
_entity_poly.entity_id
_entity_poly.type
_entity_poly.pdbx_seq_one_letter_code
_entity_poly.pdbx_strand_id
1 'polypeptide(L)'
;YDNALFFHKQNINVTLKPQSDPSASRVVDGYTEEMLKRLHNGMPQMGYTETKRQWADRPKPSFELPTTAIGDNDKTVPWHFQVEFEDSTGKKWYMDQAERFNAFNFNKFKGWSCNAGYQGIIIREPDGSIKRSYSCYDNPLGNIETGFKLFDSAMPCISPSCVSSADSKIPKRKV
;
A
#
# COMPACT_ATOMS: atom_id res chain seq x y z
N TYR A 1 -3.71 11.39 -19.03
CA TYR A 1 -4.79 10.38 -18.96
C TYR A 1 -4.90 9.63 -20.28
N ASP A 2 -5.12 10.32 -21.41
CA ASP A 2 -5.32 9.67 -22.72
C ASP A 2 -4.11 8.84 -23.18
N ASN A 3 -2.89 9.31 -22.96
CA ASN A 3 -1.68 8.52 -23.23
C ASN A 3 -1.61 7.24 -22.39
N ALA A 4 -2.11 7.29 -21.14
CA ALA A 4 -2.15 6.11 -20.27
C ALA A 4 -3.23 5.11 -20.71
N LEU A 5 -4.35 5.60 -21.27
CA LEU A 5 -5.40 4.75 -21.83
C LEU A 5 -4.90 3.90 -22.99
N PHE A 6 -3.92 4.37 -23.77
CA PHE A 6 -3.33 3.55 -24.82
C PHE A 6 -2.83 2.21 -24.27
N PHE A 7 -2.01 2.23 -23.22
CA PHE A 7 -1.49 1.01 -22.59
C PHE A 7 -2.61 0.16 -21.97
N HIS A 8 -3.56 0.80 -21.28
CA HIS A 8 -4.68 0.07 -20.69
C HIS A 8 -5.51 -0.68 -21.74
N LYS A 9 -5.79 -0.06 -22.89
CA LYS A 9 -6.49 -0.68 -24.03
C LYS A 9 -5.70 -1.83 -24.67
N GLN A 10 -4.38 -1.88 -24.47
CA GLN A 10 -3.52 -2.99 -24.91
C GLN A 10 -3.39 -4.11 -23.85
N ASN A 11 -4.26 -4.12 -22.83
CA ASN A 11 -4.22 -5.07 -21.72
C ASN A 11 -2.93 -5.00 -20.90
N ILE A 12 -2.39 -3.79 -20.72
CA ILE A 12 -1.29 -3.49 -19.82
C ILE A 12 -1.88 -2.76 -18.61
N ASN A 13 -1.63 -3.26 -17.40
CA ASN A 13 -2.12 -2.61 -16.20
C ASN A 13 -1.44 -1.24 -16.02
N VAL A 14 -2.24 -0.21 -15.83
CA VAL A 14 -1.79 1.15 -15.57
C VAL A 14 -2.53 1.68 -14.37
N THR A 15 -1.79 2.19 -13.40
CA THR A 15 -2.37 2.76 -12.18
C THR A 15 -2.44 4.27 -12.30
N LEU A 16 -3.63 4.81 -12.08
CA LEU A 16 -3.77 6.22 -11.77
C LEU A 16 -3.61 6.46 -10.29
N LYS A 17 -2.64 7.31 -9.93
CA LYS A 17 -2.48 7.82 -8.58
C LYS A 17 -2.36 9.34 -8.61
N PRO A 18 -2.88 10.04 -7.59
CA PRO A 18 -2.66 11.47 -7.49
C PRO A 18 -1.18 11.74 -7.20
N GLN A 19 -0.70 12.88 -7.70
CA GLN A 19 0.63 13.39 -7.42
C GLN A 19 0.80 13.66 -5.92
N SER A 20 1.90 13.17 -5.36
CA SER A 20 2.35 13.54 -4.03
C SER A 20 3.23 14.79 -4.10
N ASP A 21 3.31 15.53 -3.00
CA ASP A 21 4.28 16.62 -2.87
C ASP A 21 5.73 16.09 -2.94
N PRO A 22 6.75 16.95 -3.14
CA PRO A 22 8.14 16.50 -3.29
C PRO A 22 8.67 15.67 -2.11
N SER A 23 8.13 15.86 -0.90
CA SER A 23 8.52 15.10 0.28
C SER A 23 7.78 13.75 0.42
N ALA A 24 6.83 13.46 -0.48
CA ALA A 24 5.94 12.31 -0.40
C ALA A 24 5.24 12.19 0.97
N SER A 25 4.73 13.31 1.47
CA SER A 25 4.03 13.41 2.75
C SER A 25 2.53 13.65 2.62
N ARG A 26 2.10 14.20 1.48
CA ARG A 26 0.68 14.43 1.18
C ARG A 26 0.41 14.38 -0.32
N VAL A 27 -0.87 14.23 -0.65
CA VAL A 27 -1.38 14.49 -2.00
C VAL A 27 -1.42 16.01 -2.22
N VAL A 28 -1.07 16.46 -3.43
CA VAL A 28 -1.15 17.88 -3.82
C VAL A 28 -2.61 18.31 -3.98
N ASP A 29 -2.89 19.59 -3.72
CA ASP A 29 -4.24 20.16 -3.84
C ASP A 29 -4.57 20.53 -5.30
N GLY A 30 -5.82 20.90 -5.58
CA GLY A 30 -6.24 21.44 -6.88
C GLY A 30 -6.83 20.43 -7.87
N TYR A 31 -7.14 19.20 -7.44
CA TYR A 31 -7.88 18.25 -8.27
C TYR A 31 -9.33 18.70 -8.44
N THR A 32 -9.77 18.88 -9.69
CA THR A 32 -11.19 19.10 -10.00
C THR A 32 -12.00 17.82 -9.77
N GLU A 33 -13.32 17.94 -9.62
CA GLU A 33 -14.21 16.78 -9.51
C GLU A 33 -14.07 15.82 -10.69
N GLU A 34 -13.87 16.35 -11.90
CA GLU A 34 -13.64 15.53 -13.09
C GLU A 34 -12.33 14.73 -13.00
N MET A 35 -11.26 15.36 -12.51
CA MET A 35 -9.98 14.68 -12.31
C MET A 35 -10.11 13.59 -11.23
N LEU A 36 -10.81 13.87 -10.14
CA LEU A 36 -11.09 12.88 -9.09
C LEU A 36 -11.90 11.71 -9.63
N LYS A 37 -12.95 11.96 -10.42
CA LYS A 37 -13.75 10.92 -11.06
C LYS A 37 -12.88 10.02 -11.96
N ARG A 38 -11.93 10.61 -12.71
CA ARG A 38 -10.96 9.85 -13.53
C ARG A 38 -9.99 9.04 -12.67
N LEU A 39 -9.49 9.58 -11.56
CA LEU A 39 -8.63 8.85 -10.62
C LEU A 39 -9.36 7.69 -9.94
N HIS A 40 -10.62 7.88 -9.56
CA HIS A 40 -11.41 6.86 -8.86
C HIS A 40 -11.81 5.71 -9.77
N ASN A 41 -12.14 5.99 -11.04
CA ASN A 41 -12.75 5.01 -11.93
C ASN A 41 -11.86 4.58 -13.11
N GLY A 42 -10.75 5.28 -13.34
CA GLY A 42 -9.89 5.04 -14.50
C GLY A 42 -8.87 3.93 -14.28
N MET A 43 -8.84 2.99 -15.23
CA MET A 43 -7.82 1.94 -15.33
C MET A 43 -7.67 1.07 -14.07
N PRO A 44 -8.75 0.42 -13.59
CA PRO A 44 -8.61 -0.59 -12.54
C PRO A 44 -7.67 -1.71 -13.01
N GLN A 45 -6.91 -2.28 -12.08
CA GLN A 45 -6.06 -3.41 -12.34
C GLN A 45 -6.89 -4.64 -12.68
N MET A 46 -6.51 -5.27 -13.79
CA MET A 46 -7.15 -6.47 -14.29
C MET A 46 -6.26 -7.68 -14.03
N GLY A 47 -6.88 -8.84 -13.84
CA GLY A 47 -6.23 -10.14 -13.68
C GLY A 47 -5.58 -10.70 -14.96
N TYR A 48 -4.98 -9.87 -15.82
CA TYR A 48 -4.40 -10.32 -17.10
C TYR A 48 -3.37 -11.44 -16.89
N THR A 49 -2.55 -11.35 -15.83
CA THR A 49 -1.58 -12.40 -15.48
C THR A 49 -2.25 -13.71 -15.09
N GLU A 50 -3.42 -13.66 -14.45
CA GLU A 50 -4.19 -14.86 -14.09
C GLU A 50 -4.72 -15.57 -15.33
N THR A 51 -5.13 -14.80 -16.35
CA THR A 51 -5.60 -15.34 -17.64
C THR A 51 -4.48 -15.85 -18.54
N LYS A 52 -3.28 -15.23 -18.48
CA LYS A 52 -2.15 -15.52 -19.37
C LYS A 52 -1.13 -16.50 -18.76
N ARG A 53 -1.31 -16.92 -17.50
CA ARG A 53 -0.35 -17.81 -16.84
C ARG A 53 -0.29 -19.16 -17.56
N GLN A 54 0.93 -19.60 -17.86
CA GLN A 54 1.16 -20.94 -18.41
C GLN A 54 1.21 -22.00 -17.29
N TRP A 55 1.65 -21.60 -16.09
CA TRP A 55 1.73 -22.47 -14.92
C TRP A 55 0.65 -22.09 -13.91
N ALA A 56 -0.34 -22.97 -13.74
CA ALA A 56 -1.47 -22.74 -12.84
C ALA A 56 -1.12 -22.99 -11.36
N ASP A 57 -0.16 -23.88 -11.11
CA ASP A 57 0.14 -24.38 -9.78
C ASP A 57 1.44 -23.77 -9.24
N ARG A 58 1.31 -22.81 -8.33
CA ARG A 58 2.45 -22.32 -7.55
C ARG A 58 2.88 -23.38 -6.53
N PRO A 59 4.18 -23.57 -6.27
CA PRO A 59 4.65 -24.43 -5.19
C PRO A 59 3.98 -24.03 -3.87
N LYS A 60 3.44 -25.02 -3.16
CA LYS A 60 2.90 -24.79 -1.82
C LYS A 60 4.08 -24.65 -0.85
N PRO A 61 4.16 -23.58 -0.04
CA PRO A 61 5.22 -23.43 0.94
C PRO A 61 5.18 -24.62 1.93
N SER A 62 6.35 -25.14 2.28
CA SER A 62 6.51 -26.22 3.26
C SER A 62 6.75 -25.70 4.68
N PHE A 63 6.81 -24.38 4.87
CA PHE A 63 7.02 -23.75 6.17
C PHE A 63 5.68 -23.35 6.82
N GLU A 64 5.63 -23.32 8.15
CA GLU A 64 4.48 -22.82 8.89
C GLU A 64 4.25 -21.34 8.61
N LEU A 65 3.02 -21.02 8.17
CA LEU A 65 2.60 -19.63 8.05
C LEU A 65 2.46 -19.03 9.46
N PRO A 66 2.80 -17.74 9.65
CA PRO A 66 2.66 -17.10 10.96
C PRO A 66 1.23 -17.23 11.49
N THR A 67 1.08 -17.73 12.73
CA THR A 67 -0.20 -17.86 13.43
C THR A 67 -0.88 -16.52 13.73
N THR A 68 -0.16 -15.42 13.52
CA THR A 68 -0.64 -14.04 13.68
C THR A 68 -1.35 -13.48 12.45
N ALA A 69 -1.45 -14.24 11.35
CA ALA A 69 -2.36 -13.88 10.27
C ALA A 69 -3.80 -13.91 10.81
N ILE A 70 -4.49 -12.77 10.79
CA ILE A 70 -5.87 -12.67 11.25
C ILE A 70 -6.77 -13.38 10.23
N GLY A 71 -7.13 -14.63 10.54
CA GLY A 71 -7.99 -15.46 9.71
C GLY A 71 -7.28 -16.09 8.50
N ASP A 72 -7.97 -17.04 7.87
CA ASP A 72 -7.54 -17.57 6.58
C ASP A 72 -7.77 -16.50 5.49
N ASN A 73 -6.82 -16.38 4.56
CA ASN A 73 -7.03 -15.59 3.35
C ASN A 73 -8.26 -16.13 2.61
N ASP A 74 -9.22 -15.26 2.30
CA ASP A 74 -10.38 -15.62 1.49
C ASP A 74 -9.93 -15.99 0.07
N LYS A 75 -9.91 -17.30 -0.20
CA LYS A 75 -9.45 -17.85 -1.49
C LYS A 75 -10.39 -17.54 -2.65
N THR A 76 -11.59 -17.01 -2.37
CA THR A 76 -12.54 -16.58 -3.41
C THR A 76 -12.19 -15.21 -3.99
N VAL A 77 -11.35 -14.44 -3.29
CA VAL A 77 -10.90 -13.12 -3.73
C VAL A 77 -9.81 -13.28 -4.78
N PRO A 78 -9.95 -12.66 -5.98
CA PRO A 78 -8.92 -12.70 -6.99
C PRO A 78 -7.58 -12.14 -6.49
N TRP A 79 -6.47 -12.74 -6.93
CA TRP A 79 -5.13 -12.42 -6.43
C TRP A 79 -4.65 -11.03 -6.80
N HIS A 80 -5.25 -10.42 -7.83
CA HIS A 80 -4.98 -9.04 -8.20
C HIS A 80 -5.57 -8.01 -7.23
N PHE A 81 -6.40 -8.40 -6.26
CA PHE A 81 -6.73 -7.57 -5.10
C PHE A 81 -5.56 -7.57 -4.11
N GLN A 82 -4.98 -6.38 -3.90
CA GLN A 82 -3.74 -6.22 -3.14
C GLN A 82 -3.95 -5.72 -1.72
N VAL A 83 -5.15 -5.21 -1.39
CA VAL A 83 -5.46 -4.68 -0.07
C VAL A 83 -6.81 -5.21 0.39
N GLU A 84 -6.83 -5.78 1.59
CA GLU A 84 -8.04 -6.08 2.36
C GLU A 84 -8.19 -4.99 3.43
N PHE A 85 -9.42 -4.52 3.63
CA PHE A 85 -9.77 -3.64 4.74
C PHE A 85 -11.12 -4.03 5.32
N GLU A 86 -11.27 -3.82 6.62
CA GLU A 86 -12.46 -4.19 7.38
C GLU A 86 -13.11 -2.93 7.94
N ASP A 87 -14.44 -2.82 7.80
CA ASP A 87 -15.20 -1.73 8.42
C ASP A 87 -15.59 -2.06 9.87
N SER A 88 -16.25 -1.12 10.56
CA SER A 88 -16.63 -1.28 11.97
C SER A 88 -17.66 -2.41 12.22
N THR A 89 -18.27 -2.96 11.17
CA THR A 89 -19.22 -4.07 11.27
C THR A 89 -18.55 -5.43 11.06
N GLY A 90 -17.25 -5.45 10.79
CA GLY A 90 -16.51 -6.66 10.43
C GLY A 90 -16.64 -7.04 8.95
N LYS A 91 -17.26 -6.20 8.12
CA LYS A 91 -17.37 -6.47 6.69
C LYS A 91 -16.05 -6.17 6.00
N LYS A 92 -15.58 -7.15 5.24
CA LYS A 92 -14.36 -7.06 4.43
C LYS A 92 -14.62 -6.42 3.08
N TRP A 93 -13.64 -5.64 2.64
CA TRP A 93 -13.61 -4.94 1.37
C TRP A 93 -12.23 -5.10 0.75
N TYR A 94 -12.17 -5.00 -0.58
CA TYR A 94 -10.96 -5.30 -1.35
C TYR A 94 -10.64 -4.17 -2.33
N MET A 95 -9.35 -3.86 -2.48
CA MET A 95 -8.83 -2.92 -3.46
C MET A 95 -7.73 -3.59 -4.28
N ASP A 96 -7.81 -3.42 -5.60
CA ASP A 96 -6.87 -3.94 -6.59
C ASP A 96 -5.46 -3.35 -6.46
N GLN A 97 -5.34 -2.10 -6.04
CA GLN A 97 -4.06 -1.39 -5.94
C GLN A 97 -3.99 -0.49 -4.70
N ALA A 98 -2.89 -0.59 -3.95
CA ALA A 98 -2.71 0.23 -2.75
C ALA A 98 -2.48 1.72 -3.07
N GLU A 99 -1.93 2.05 -4.24
CA GLU A 99 -1.77 3.43 -4.70
C GLU A 99 -3.11 4.16 -4.80
N ARG A 100 -4.21 3.44 -5.07
CA ARG A 100 -5.55 4.01 -5.18
C ARG A 100 -6.09 4.49 -3.83
N PHE A 101 -5.53 4.03 -2.69
CA PHE A 101 -5.88 4.61 -1.38
C PHE A 101 -5.67 6.11 -1.35
N ASN A 102 -4.63 6.61 -2.03
CA ASN A 102 -4.38 8.04 -2.14
C ASN A 102 -5.48 8.77 -2.92
N ALA A 103 -6.04 8.14 -3.96
CA ALA A 103 -7.12 8.72 -4.75
C ALA A 103 -8.42 8.82 -3.93
N PHE A 104 -8.72 7.80 -3.11
CA PHE A 104 -9.91 7.74 -2.27
C PHE A 104 -9.74 8.42 -0.89
N ASN A 105 -8.58 9.01 -0.62
CA ASN A 105 -8.24 9.59 0.68
C ASN A 105 -8.31 8.57 1.84
N PHE A 106 -8.14 7.27 1.53
CA PHE A 106 -8.08 6.16 2.50
C PHE A 106 -6.68 5.99 3.12
N ASN A 107 -5.85 7.03 3.04
CA ASN A 107 -4.47 7.03 3.53
C ASN A 107 -4.28 7.84 4.82
N LYS A 108 -5.37 8.24 5.47
CA LYS A 108 -5.40 9.11 6.66
C LYS A 108 -5.44 8.30 7.96
N PHE A 109 -4.29 7.75 8.33
CA PHE A 109 -4.16 6.84 9.47
C PHE A 109 -3.64 7.52 10.74
N LYS A 110 -3.60 8.84 10.83
CA LYS A 110 -3.07 9.53 12.02
C LYS A 110 -3.80 9.04 13.28
N GLY A 111 -3.03 8.63 14.28
CA GLY A 111 -3.51 8.05 15.54
C GLY A 111 -3.81 6.54 15.49
N TRP A 112 -3.83 5.90 14.34
CA TRP A 112 -4.03 4.45 14.23
C TRP A 112 -2.78 3.70 14.68
N SER A 113 -2.95 2.50 15.23
CA SER A 113 -1.84 1.57 15.43
C SER A 113 -1.29 1.12 14.09
N CYS A 114 0.04 1.10 13.94
CA CYS A 114 0.73 0.80 12.70
C CYS A 114 1.95 -0.10 12.95
N ASN A 115 2.08 -1.14 12.13
CA ASN A 115 3.19 -2.09 12.25
C ASN A 115 4.47 -1.62 11.52
N ALA A 116 4.47 -0.43 10.93
CA ALA A 116 5.66 0.14 10.29
C ALA A 116 6.72 0.43 11.35
N GLY A 117 7.95 -0.02 11.11
CA GLY A 117 9.07 0.05 12.04
C GLY A 117 9.15 -1.13 13.02
N TYR A 118 8.06 -1.90 13.15
CA TYR A 118 8.03 -3.17 13.90
C TYR A 118 8.18 -4.38 12.97
N GLN A 119 7.47 -4.37 11.82
CA GLN A 119 7.45 -5.47 10.84
C GLN A 119 7.91 -5.05 9.44
N GLY A 120 8.35 -3.80 9.28
CA GLY A 120 8.78 -3.28 7.99
C GLY A 120 9.62 -2.03 8.16
N ILE A 121 10.57 -1.85 7.26
CA ILE A 121 11.41 -0.66 7.17
C ILE A 121 11.61 -0.30 5.70
N ILE A 122 12.12 0.90 5.49
CA ILE A 122 12.68 1.32 4.22
C ILE A 122 14.15 1.71 4.43
N ILE A 123 14.92 1.55 3.36
CA ILE A 123 16.29 2.07 3.25
C ILE A 123 16.21 3.26 2.31
N ARG A 124 16.69 4.41 2.77
CA ARG A 124 16.78 5.61 1.92
C ARG A 124 18.10 5.59 1.19
N GLU A 125 18.03 5.89 -0.09
CA GLU A 125 19.21 6.14 -0.91
C GLU A 125 19.31 7.65 -1.20
N PRO A 126 20.53 8.21 -1.33
CA PRO A 126 21.82 7.50 -1.28
C PRO A 126 22.41 7.37 0.14
N ASP A 127 21.77 7.91 1.18
CA ASP A 127 22.40 8.08 2.50
C ASP A 127 22.37 6.84 3.42
N GLY A 128 21.65 5.78 3.05
CA GLY A 128 21.55 4.55 3.82
C GLY A 128 20.71 4.67 5.09
N SER A 129 19.94 5.75 5.26
CA SER A 129 19.14 5.94 6.47
C SER A 129 17.97 4.95 6.54
N ILE A 130 17.79 4.31 7.70
CA ILE A 130 16.68 3.39 7.94
C ILE A 130 15.52 4.17 8.51
N LYS A 131 14.36 4.09 7.88
CA LYS A 131 13.11 4.66 8.40
C LYS A 131 12.04 3.59 8.49
N ARG A 132 11.04 3.82 9.35
CA ARG A 132 9.87 2.92 9.42
C ARG A 132 9.02 2.92 8.13
N SER A 133 9.05 4.00 7.35
CA SER A 133 8.28 4.18 6.11
C SER A 133 8.77 5.44 5.35
N TYR A 134 8.45 5.54 4.06
CA TYR A 134 8.76 6.71 3.22
C TYR A 134 8.07 8.00 3.67
N SER A 135 6.79 7.92 4.04
CA SER A 135 5.95 9.09 4.36
C SER A 135 5.92 9.44 5.85
N CYS A 136 6.57 8.63 6.68
CA CYS A 136 6.57 8.81 8.13
C CYS A 136 7.46 9.99 8.55
N TYR A 137 6.91 10.86 9.41
CA TYR A 137 7.57 12.07 9.93
C TYR A 137 8.56 11.77 11.06
N ASP A 138 8.68 10.50 11.44
CA ASP A 138 9.64 10.04 12.43
C ASP A 138 11.08 10.28 11.95
N ASN A 139 11.95 10.45 12.94
CA ASN A 139 13.39 10.39 12.72
C ASN A 139 13.79 8.99 12.22
N PRO A 140 14.92 8.87 11.50
CA PRO A 140 15.49 7.57 11.17
C PRO A 140 15.68 6.70 12.41
N LEU A 141 15.45 5.39 12.25
CA LEU A 141 15.69 4.36 13.25
C LEU A 141 17.18 4.00 13.39
N GLY A 142 18.00 4.50 12.48
CA GLY A 142 19.43 4.28 12.39
C GLY A 142 19.91 4.32 10.94
N ASN A 143 21.03 3.65 10.65
CA ASN A 143 21.64 3.59 9.33
C ASN A 143 22.12 2.16 9.03
N ILE A 144 22.15 1.79 7.75
CA ILE A 144 22.61 0.45 7.31
C ILE A 144 24.07 0.16 7.71
N GLU A 145 24.92 1.18 7.78
CA GLU A 145 26.36 1.00 8.03
C GLU A 145 26.71 1.05 9.53
N THR A 146 25.97 1.85 10.32
CA THR A 146 26.25 2.05 11.76
C THR A 146 25.29 1.31 12.69
N GLY A 147 24.27 0.66 12.12
CA GLY A 147 23.24 -0.07 12.84
C GLY A 147 21.95 0.73 13.04
N PHE A 148 20.87 0.01 13.33
CA PHE A 148 19.54 0.55 13.58
C PHE A 148 18.79 -0.34 14.57
N LYS A 149 17.75 0.22 15.21
CA LYS A 149 16.85 -0.55 16.08
C LYS A 149 15.41 -0.46 15.60
N LEU A 150 14.77 -1.62 15.39
CA LEU A 150 13.34 -1.71 15.12
C LEU A 150 12.53 -1.39 16.38
N PHE A 151 11.28 -0.99 16.20
CA PHE A 151 10.35 -0.88 17.32
C PHE A 151 10.08 -2.26 17.91
N ASP A 152 9.89 -2.31 19.23
CA ASP A 152 9.59 -3.55 19.94
C ASP A 152 8.09 -3.93 19.81
N SER A 153 7.25 -3.01 19.32
CA SER A 153 5.81 -3.22 19.09
C SER A 153 5.25 -2.23 18.05
N ALA A 154 3.98 -2.41 17.67
CA ALA A 154 3.26 -1.48 16.79
C ALA A 154 3.18 -0.07 17.41
N MET A 155 3.42 0.95 16.60
CA MET A 155 3.48 2.34 17.04
C MET A 155 2.39 3.18 16.39
N PRO A 156 1.85 4.21 17.05
CA PRO A 156 0.89 5.12 16.44
C PRO A 156 1.43 5.78 15.16
N CYS A 157 0.57 5.90 14.15
CA CYS A 157 0.80 6.71 12.98
C CYS A 157 0.77 8.20 13.36
N ILE A 158 1.87 8.91 13.15
CA ILE A 158 1.98 10.36 13.50
C ILE A 158 1.76 11.28 12.29
N SER A 159 2.10 10.80 11.09
CA SER A 159 1.96 11.57 9.85
C SER A 159 0.48 11.79 9.49
N PRO A 160 0.13 12.93 8.88
CA PRO A 160 -1.23 13.18 8.40
C PRO A 160 -1.69 12.19 7.31
N SER A 161 -0.78 11.70 6.47
CA SER A 161 -1.08 10.77 5.37
C SER A 161 0.03 9.73 5.20
N CYS A 162 -0.33 8.55 4.69
CA CYS A 162 0.59 7.49 4.29
C CYS A 162 0.52 7.30 2.77
N VAL A 163 1.35 7.99 1.98
CA VAL A 163 1.20 8.01 0.51
C VAL A 163 1.97 6.90 -0.23
N SER A 164 2.88 6.23 0.45
CA SER A 164 3.60 5.08 -0.08
C SER A 164 2.71 3.84 -0.17
N SER A 165 2.73 3.18 -1.33
CA SER A 165 1.95 1.95 -1.59
C SER A 165 2.42 0.79 -0.72
N ALA A 166 3.75 0.60 -0.61
CA ALA A 166 4.33 -0.43 0.24
C ALA A 166 3.93 -0.23 1.70
N ASP A 167 3.99 1.02 2.17
CA ASP A 167 3.65 1.34 3.55
C ASP A 167 2.14 1.23 3.80
N SER A 168 1.30 1.56 2.81
CA SER A 168 -0.16 1.44 2.93
C SER A 168 -0.61 0.01 3.17
N LYS A 169 0.11 -0.98 2.63
CA LYS A 169 -0.13 -2.43 2.81
C LYS A 169 0.31 -2.97 4.17
N ILE A 170 1.09 -2.23 4.94
CA ILE A 170 1.45 -2.63 6.30
C ILE A 170 0.20 -2.57 7.19
N PRO A 171 -0.06 -3.58 8.04
CA PRO A 171 -1.22 -3.60 8.92
C PRO A 171 -1.38 -2.33 9.74
N LYS A 172 -2.60 -1.79 9.71
CA LYS A 172 -3.02 -0.63 10.50
C LYS A 172 -4.39 -0.88 11.10
N ARG A 173 -4.59 -0.44 12.33
CA ARG A 173 -5.86 -0.59 13.05
C ARG A 173 -6.21 0.69 13.79
N LYS A 174 -7.47 1.12 13.66
CA LYS A 174 -8.00 2.20 14.48
C LYS A 174 -8.04 1.74 15.94
N VAL A 175 -7.39 2.49 16.82
CA VAL A 175 -7.39 2.28 18.28
C VAL A 175 -8.55 3.03 18.93
#